data_AF-A0A9J6H7X1-F1
#
_entry.id   AF-A0A9J6H7X1-F1
#
_cell.length_a   1.000
_cell.length_b   1.000
_cell.length_c   1.000
_cell.angle_alpha   90.00
_cell.angle_beta   90.00
_cell.angle_gamma   90.00
#
_symmetry.space_group_name_H-M   'P 1'
#
loop_
_entity.id
_entity.type
_entity.pdbx_description
1 polymer ?
#
loop_
_entity_poly.entity_id
_entity_poly.type
_entity_poly.pdbx_seq_one_letter_code
_entity_poly.pdbx_strand_id
1 'polypeptide(L)'
;MNGAGTLLSLRNTQEEEPPDPQLMRLDNMLIAEGVAGPEKGGGAGAAANASAAASAGGQPENAIEHSDYRAKLAQIRQIYHQELEKYEQACNEFTTHVMNLLREQSRTRPITPKEIERMVQIIHKKFNSIQVQLKQSTCEAVMILRSRFLDASSASKGQMGKARKTTAAPVLAEGPAGRVKQKGKTLPVGFYREDKP
;
A
#
# COMPACT_ATOMS: atom_id res chain seq x y z
N MET A 1 12.93 -23.35 52.68
CA MET A 1 12.71 -21.89 52.70
C MET A 1 13.59 -21.25 51.62
N ASN A 2 12.96 -20.46 50.74
CA ASN A 2 13.43 -19.24 50.05
C ASN A 2 14.92 -19.13 49.67
N GLY A 3 15.33 -18.80 48.45
CA GLY A 3 14.63 -18.26 47.29
C GLY A 3 15.59 -17.43 46.44
N ALA A 4 15.29 -17.40 45.14
CA ALA A 4 15.53 -16.32 44.18
C ALA A 4 16.96 -15.83 43.88
N GLY A 5 17.34 -15.98 42.61
CA GLY A 5 18.43 -15.26 41.99
C GLY A 5 18.42 -15.35 40.46
N THR A 6 17.24 -15.45 39.82
CA THR A 6 17.19 -15.32 38.36
C THR A 6 17.45 -13.86 38.02
N LEU A 7 18.69 -13.63 37.58
CA LEU A 7 19.26 -12.38 37.13
C LEU A 7 18.51 -11.94 35.85
N LEU A 8 17.36 -11.29 36.04
CA LEU A 8 16.61 -10.61 34.99
C LEU A 8 17.49 -9.50 34.42
N SER A 9 17.98 -9.75 33.20
CA SER A 9 18.77 -8.86 32.36
C SER A 9 18.24 -7.42 32.42
N LEU A 10 18.92 -6.57 33.19
CA LEU A 10 18.74 -5.13 33.26
C LEU A 10 19.33 -4.49 32.01
N ARG A 11 18.61 -4.61 30.89
CA ARG A 11 18.99 -3.91 29.67
C ARG A 11 18.50 -2.46 29.78
N ASN A 12 19.46 -1.58 30.03
CA ASN A 12 19.39 -0.13 30.09
C ASN A 12 18.61 0.44 28.88
N THR A 13 17.43 1.02 29.10
CA THR A 13 16.63 1.71 28.07
C THR A 13 16.49 3.18 28.45
N GLN A 14 17.59 3.92 28.33
CA GLN A 14 17.56 5.37 28.31
C GLN A 14 18.21 5.82 27.01
N GLU A 15 17.47 5.60 25.92
CA GLU A 15 17.71 6.23 24.63
C GLU A 15 16.33 6.75 24.25
N GLU A 16 16.19 8.07 24.14
CA GLU A 16 15.05 8.68 23.45
C GLU A 16 15.14 8.19 22.02
N GLU A 17 14.39 7.12 21.74
CA GLU A 17 14.48 6.37 20.50
C GLU A 17 14.08 7.33 19.37
N PRO A 18 14.98 7.60 18.40
CA PRO A 18 14.68 8.51 17.31
C PRO A 18 13.41 8.05 16.57
N PRO A 19 12.64 8.98 15.98
CA PRO A 19 11.41 8.62 15.27
C PRO A 19 11.70 7.53 14.24
N ASP A 20 10.88 6.48 14.24
CA ASP A 20 11.10 5.29 13.44
C ASP A 20 11.26 5.66 11.95
N PRO A 21 12.41 5.37 11.31
CA PRO A 21 12.64 5.72 9.91
C PRO A 21 11.63 5.07 8.95
N GLN A 22 11.08 3.90 9.30
CA GLN A 22 10.03 3.26 8.50
C GLN A 22 8.73 4.06 8.56
N LEU A 23 8.33 4.48 9.77
CA LEU A 23 7.13 5.28 9.98
C LEU A 23 7.22 6.61 9.22
N MET A 24 8.36 7.30 9.31
CA MET A 24 8.60 8.56 8.60
C MET A 24 8.52 8.38 7.07
N ARG A 25 9.06 7.27 6.55
CA ARG A 25 8.98 6.97 5.12
C ARG A 25 7.54 6.75 4.66
N LEU A 26 6.75 6.01 5.45
CA LEU A 26 5.34 5.78 5.17
C LEU A 26 4.54 7.09 5.23
N ASP A 27 4.83 7.97 6.18
CA ASP A 27 4.19 9.29 6.29
C ASP A 27 4.43 10.15 5.05
N ASN A 28 5.69 10.28 4.64
CA ASN A 28 6.03 11.04 3.44
C ASN A 28 5.35 10.46 2.20
N MET A 29 5.21 9.12 2.13
CA MET A 29 4.49 8.46 1.04
C MET A 29 3.00 8.82 1.07
N LEU A 30 2.31 8.68 2.20
CA LEU A 30 0.89 9.01 2.31
C LEU A 30 0.60 10.49 2.06
N ILE A 31 1.51 11.39 2.47
CA ILE A 31 1.41 12.83 2.19
C ILE A 31 1.55 13.10 0.68
N ALA A 32 2.52 12.47 0.02
CA ALA A 32 2.72 12.62 -1.42
C ALA A 32 1.50 12.14 -2.24
N GLU A 33 0.83 11.09 -1.77
CA GLU A 33 -0.42 10.57 -2.35
C GLU A 33 -1.65 11.42 -1.99
N GLY A 34 -1.47 12.42 -1.14
CA GLY A 34 -2.53 13.23 -0.56
C GLY A 34 -3.45 12.45 0.39
N VAL A 35 -3.11 11.23 0.78
CA VAL A 35 -3.90 10.41 1.72
C VAL A 35 -3.77 10.92 3.16
N ALA A 36 -2.62 11.50 3.54
CA ALA A 36 -2.38 12.11 4.84
C ALA A 36 -2.01 13.60 4.72
N GLY A 37 -2.24 14.39 5.77
CA GLY A 37 -1.87 15.82 5.84
C GLY A 37 -2.88 16.67 6.64
N PRO A 38 -2.56 17.93 6.99
CA PRO A 38 -3.46 18.79 7.74
C PRO A 38 -4.72 19.08 6.91
N GLU A 39 -5.81 18.42 7.26
CA GLU A 39 -7.15 18.52 6.64
C GLU A 39 -7.84 19.88 6.94
N LYS A 40 -7.09 20.99 7.03
CA LYS A 40 -7.66 22.33 7.14
C LYS A 40 -7.83 22.93 5.74
N GLY A 41 -8.77 22.34 5.00
CA GLY A 41 -9.33 22.92 3.77
C GLY A 41 -8.70 22.41 2.47
N GLY A 42 -9.00 21.18 2.06
CA GLY A 42 -8.86 20.82 0.66
C GLY A 42 -8.34 19.41 0.36
N GLY A 43 -8.89 18.37 0.96
CA GLY A 43 -8.71 17.01 0.43
C GLY A 43 -9.16 16.88 -1.04
N ALA A 44 -10.06 17.75 -1.48
CA ALA A 44 -10.46 17.92 -2.88
C ALA A 44 -9.35 18.51 -3.78
N GLY A 45 -8.43 19.31 -3.24
CA GLY A 45 -7.37 20.02 -3.98
C GLY A 45 -6.17 19.13 -4.31
N ALA A 46 -5.71 18.30 -3.37
CA ALA A 46 -4.63 17.34 -3.64
C ALA A 46 -5.06 16.25 -4.64
N ALA A 47 -6.29 15.75 -4.51
CA ALA A 47 -6.89 14.84 -5.49
C ALA A 47 -7.10 15.50 -6.87
N ALA A 48 -7.38 16.81 -6.92
CA ALA A 48 -7.46 17.59 -8.15
C ALA A 48 -6.08 17.75 -8.84
N ASN A 49 -5.02 17.93 -8.07
CA ASN A 49 -3.66 18.09 -8.62
C ASN A 49 -3.10 16.76 -9.18
N ALA A 50 -3.36 15.64 -8.51
CA ALA A 50 -3.00 14.32 -9.02
C ALA A 50 -3.77 13.94 -10.31
N SER A 51 -5.04 14.38 -10.41
CA SER A 51 -5.85 14.17 -11.63
C SER A 51 -5.48 15.12 -12.77
N ALA A 52 -4.98 16.33 -12.48
CA ALA A 52 -4.45 17.25 -13.50
C ALA A 52 -3.18 16.73 -14.20
N ALA A 53 -2.34 15.97 -13.49
CA ALA A 53 -1.16 15.32 -14.08
C ALA A 53 -1.52 14.12 -14.99
N ALA A 54 -2.64 13.44 -14.69
CA ALA A 54 -3.12 12.28 -15.46
C ALA A 54 -4.01 12.69 -16.65
N SER A 55 -4.66 13.86 -16.60
CA SER A 55 -5.61 14.35 -17.62
C SER A 55 -4.98 15.09 -18.80
N ALA A 56 -3.65 15.20 -18.88
CA ALA A 56 -2.95 15.89 -19.97
C ALA A 56 -3.08 15.22 -21.35
N GLY A 57 -3.83 14.11 -21.48
CA GLY A 57 -4.16 13.46 -22.76
C GLY A 57 -5.64 13.11 -22.85
N GLY A 58 -6.47 14.09 -23.20
CA GLY A 58 -7.94 13.99 -23.20
C GLY A 58 -8.53 13.09 -24.29
N GLN A 59 -9.22 12.04 -23.87
CA GLN A 59 -10.15 11.23 -24.66
C GLN A 59 -11.36 10.90 -23.75
N PRO A 60 -12.62 10.97 -24.23
CA PRO A 60 -13.81 10.84 -23.37
C PRO A 60 -13.93 9.48 -22.65
N GLU A 61 -13.31 8.41 -23.17
CA GLU A 61 -13.26 7.11 -22.48
C GLU A 61 -12.37 7.13 -21.23
N ASN A 62 -11.31 7.95 -21.22
CA ASN A 62 -10.46 8.15 -20.03
C ASN A 62 -11.17 8.94 -18.92
N ALA A 63 -12.23 9.72 -19.23
CA ALA A 63 -12.88 10.57 -18.25
C ALA A 63 -13.60 9.76 -17.15
N ILE A 64 -14.20 8.63 -17.53
CA ILE A 64 -14.88 7.71 -16.60
C ILE A 64 -13.84 7.00 -15.71
N GLU A 65 -12.74 6.52 -16.30
CA GLU A 65 -11.64 5.89 -15.55
C GLU A 65 -10.99 6.85 -14.54
N HIS A 66 -10.80 8.12 -14.92
CA HIS A 66 -10.30 9.14 -14.00
C HIS A 66 -11.29 9.44 -12.86
N SER A 67 -12.59 9.39 -13.12
CA SER A 67 -13.63 9.54 -12.09
C SER A 67 -13.58 8.38 -11.08
N ASP A 68 -13.46 7.13 -11.56
CA ASP A 68 -13.40 5.94 -10.71
C ASP A 68 -12.10 5.88 -9.88
N TYR A 69 -10.96 6.26 -10.46
CA TYR A 69 -9.70 6.37 -9.72
C TYR A 69 -9.83 7.36 -8.57
N ARG A 70 -10.39 8.56 -8.84
CA ARG A 70 -10.57 9.61 -7.84
C ARG A 70 -11.52 9.17 -6.73
N ALA A 71 -12.62 8.51 -7.08
CA ALA A 71 -13.57 7.97 -6.11
C ALA A 71 -12.91 6.92 -5.19
N LYS A 72 -12.15 5.98 -5.77
CA LYS A 72 -11.42 4.95 -5.01
C LYS A 72 -10.32 5.53 -4.12
N LEU A 73 -9.57 6.52 -4.60
CA LEU A 73 -8.57 7.21 -3.78
C LEU A 73 -9.21 7.96 -2.61
N ALA A 74 -10.37 8.60 -2.83
CA ALA A 74 -11.15 9.23 -1.77
C ALA A 74 -11.64 8.20 -0.73
N GLN A 75 -12.06 7.00 -1.18
CA GLN A 75 -12.43 5.91 -0.28
C GLN A 75 -11.24 5.42 0.56
N ILE A 76 -10.05 5.23 -0.04
CA ILE A 76 -8.84 4.85 0.69
C ILE A 76 -8.51 5.89 1.76
N ARG A 77 -8.59 7.19 1.41
CA ARG A 77 -8.39 8.29 2.37
C ARG A 77 -9.38 8.24 3.53
N GLN A 78 -10.67 8.04 3.24
CA GLN A 78 -11.70 7.98 4.27
C GLN A 78 -11.46 6.82 5.24
N ILE A 79 -11.13 5.63 4.71
CA ILE A 79 -10.83 4.46 5.52
C ILE A 79 -9.59 4.71 6.38
N TYR A 80 -8.51 5.27 5.80
CA TYR A 80 -7.30 5.60 6.55
C TYR A 80 -7.58 6.50 7.75
N HIS A 81 -8.32 7.59 7.57
CA HIS A 81 -8.64 8.51 8.68
C HIS A 81 -9.56 7.88 9.72
N GLN A 82 -10.55 7.09 9.30
CA GLN A 82 -11.43 6.39 10.24
C GLN A 82 -10.66 5.37 11.09
N GLU A 83 -9.76 4.59 10.48
CA GLU A 83 -8.94 3.63 11.21
C GLU A 83 -7.87 4.33 12.07
N LEU A 84 -7.35 5.48 11.63
CA LEU A 84 -6.43 6.30 12.42
C LEU A 84 -7.10 6.82 13.69
N GLU A 85 -8.34 7.32 13.60
CA GLU A 85 -9.10 7.80 14.76
C GLU A 85 -9.34 6.66 15.77
N LYS A 86 -9.73 5.46 15.31
CA LYS A 86 -9.87 4.27 16.17
C LYS A 86 -8.56 3.90 16.85
N TYR A 87 -7.45 3.94 16.12
CA TYR A 87 -6.12 3.69 16.66
C TYR A 87 -5.75 4.70 17.75
N GLU A 88 -5.94 6.00 17.50
CA GLU A 88 -5.65 7.07 18.45
C GLU A 88 -6.53 6.95 19.71
N GLN A 89 -7.81 6.68 19.54
CA GLN A 89 -8.74 6.45 20.64
C GLN A 89 -8.30 5.25 21.48
N ALA A 90 -8.01 4.10 20.86
CA ALA A 90 -7.55 2.91 21.56
C ALA A 90 -6.23 3.15 22.32
N CYS A 91 -5.29 3.89 21.71
CA CYS A 91 -4.03 4.26 22.35
C CYS A 91 -4.26 5.14 23.60
N ASN A 92 -5.14 6.13 23.51
CA ASN A 92 -5.47 7.03 24.60
C ASN A 92 -6.19 6.31 25.75
N GLU A 93 -7.21 5.50 25.43
CA GLU A 93 -7.97 4.74 26.42
C GLU A 93 -7.07 3.74 27.16
N PHE A 94 -6.26 3.00 26.42
CA PHE A 94 -5.36 2.01 27.00
C PHE A 94 -4.28 2.65 27.87
N THR A 95 -3.65 3.73 27.40
CA THR A 95 -2.64 4.46 28.17
C THR A 95 -3.24 5.02 29.46
N THR A 96 -4.43 5.60 29.38
CA THR A 96 -5.17 6.11 30.56
C THR A 96 -5.48 4.99 31.54
N HIS A 97 -5.97 3.85 31.04
CA HIS A 97 -6.27 2.69 31.88
C HIS A 97 -5.04 2.18 32.63
N VAL A 98 -3.91 2.01 31.93
CA VAL A 98 -2.66 1.56 32.54
C VAL A 98 -2.14 2.56 33.57
N MET A 99 -2.18 3.86 33.26
CA MET A 99 -1.77 4.90 34.21
C MET A 99 -2.61 4.89 35.49
N ASN A 100 -3.93 4.71 35.36
CA ASN A 100 -4.83 4.60 36.51
C ASN A 100 -4.51 3.35 37.34
N LEU A 101 -4.28 2.21 36.68
CA LEU A 101 -3.94 0.95 37.34
C LEU A 101 -2.62 1.07 38.12
N LEU A 102 -1.58 1.65 37.51
CA LEU A 102 -0.28 1.83 38.16
C LEU A 102 -0.37 2.78 39.36
N ARG A 103 -1.17 3.85 39.25
CA ARG A 103 -1.44 4.75 40.39
C ARG A 103 -2.13 4.02 41.54
N GLU A 104 -3.16 3.22 41.26
CA GLU A 104 -3.87 2.46 42.30
C GLU A 104 -2.96 1.42 42.96
N GLN A 105 -2.17 0.69 42.18
CA GLN A 105 -1.23 -0.29 42.70
C GLN A 105 -0.15 0.36 43.57
N SER A 106 0.33 1.55 43.21
CA SER A 106 1.36 2.28 43.96
C SER A 106 0.96 2.63 45.40
N ARG A 107 -0.35 2.68 45.70
CA ARG A 107 -0.89 2.95 47.05
C ARG A 107 -0.78 1.76 47.99
N THR A 108 -0.76 0.54 47.46
CA THR A 108 -0.72 -0.70 48.26
C THR A 108 0.67 -1.32 48.31
N ARG A 109 1.50 -1.02 47.30
CA ARG A 109 2.88 -1.47 47.20
C ARG A 109 3.72 -0.35 46.58
N PRO A 110 4.91 -0.02 47.12
CA PRO A 110 5.76 0.99 46.52
C PRO A 110 6.20 0.55 45.12
N ILE A 111 5.81 1.31 44.09
CA ILE A 111 6.24 1.16 42.70
C ILE A 111 7.26 2.26 42.40
N THR A 112 8.40 1.89 41.84
CA THR A 112 9.43 2.88 41.46
C THR A 112 8.99 3.62 40.21
N PRO A 113 9.16 4.96 40.11
CA PRO A 113 8.84 5.73 38.90
C PRO A 113 9.44 5.14 37.61
N LYS A 114 10.65 4.60 37.69
CA LYS A 114 11.33 3.91 36.57
C LYS A 114 10.55 2.72 36.00
N GLU A 115 9.77 2.04 36.82
CA GLU A 115 8.96 0.90 36.37
C GLU A 115 7.70 1.36 35.65
N ILE A 116 7.09 2.45 36.12
CA ILE A 116 5.96 3.11 35.44
C ILE A 116 6.40 3.58 34.05
N GLU A 117 7.53 4.27 33.95
CA GLU A 117 8.11 4.71 32.68
C GLU A 117 8.34 3.53 31.72
N ARG A 118 8.92 2.44 32.21
CA ARG A 118 9.17 1.24 31.40
C ARG A 118 7.89 0.63 30.85
N MET A 119 6.85 0.50 31.68
CA MET A 119 5.56 -0.05 31.23
C MET A 119 4.94 0.82 30.15
N VAL A 120 4.96 2.14 30.32
CA VAL A 120 4.44 3.10 29.32
C VAL A 120 5.24 3.02 28.02
N GLN A 121 6.56 2.91 28.08
CA GLN A 121 7.41 2.71 26.89
C GLN A 121 7.08 1.42 26.13
N ILE A 122 6.85 0.29 26.84
CA ILE A 122 6.45 -0.98 26.21
C ILE A 122 5.13 -0.82 25.45
N ILE A 123 4.21 -0.03 26.00
CA ILE A 123 2.91 0.26 25.40
C ILE A 123 3.07 1.06 24.11
N HIS A 124 3.83 2.15 24.14
CA HIS A 124 4.12 2.95 22.95
C HIS A 124 4.78 2.11 21.84
N LYS A 125 5.71 1.21 22.18
CA LYS A 125 6.32 0.31 21.20
C LYS A 125 5.30 -0.63 20.54
N LYS A 126 4.34 -1.15 21.31
CA LYS A 126 3.27 -2.00 20.76
C LYS A 126 2.34 -1.22 19.84
N PHE A 127 1.96 0.01 20.21
CA PHE A 127 1.11 0.86 19.38
C PHE A 127 1.82 1.35 18.12
N ASN A 128 3.11 1.68 18.19
CA ASN A 128 3.88 2.08 17.01
C ASN A 128 3.84 0.99 15.92
N SER A 129 4.01 -0.29 16.28
CA SER A 129 3.88 -1.40 15.32
C SER A 129 2.52 -1.43 14.62
N ILE A 130 1.43 -1.16 15.35
CA ILE A 130 0.07 -1.08 14.77
C ILE A 130 -0.04 0.13 13.83
N GLN A 131 0.52 1.27 14.20
CA GLN A 131 0.54 2.48 13.38
C GLN A 131 1.29 2.27 12.06
N VAL A 132 2.45 1.61 12.12
CA VAL A 132 3.24 1.22 10.94
C VAL A 132 2.42 0.31 10.03
N GLN A 133 1.75 -0.70 10.57
CA GLN A 133 0.91 -1.61 9.79
C GLN A 133 -0.25 -0.90 9.10
N LEU A 134 -0.94 0.00 9.80
CA LEU A 134 -2.02 0.80 9.23
C LEU A 134 -1.53 1.63 8.04
N LYS A 135 -0.43 2.36 8.21
CA LYS A 135 0.13 3.20 7.14
C LYS A 135 0.66 2.36 5.97
N GLN A 136 1.27 1.22 6.26
CA GLN A 136 1.75 0.29 5.23
C GLN A 136 0.60 -0.27 4.39
N SER A 137 -0.45 -0.80 5.03
CA SER A 137 -1.65 -1.32 4.33
C SER A 137 -2.28 -0.23 3.45
N THR A 138 -2.31 1.01 3.93
CA THR A 138 -2.80 2.16 3.17
C THR A 138 -1.92 2.46 1.95
N CYS A 139 -0.59 2.46 2.11
CA CYS A 139 0.35 2.65 1.00
C CYS A 139 0.21 1.55 -0.06
N GLU A 140 0.07 0.30 0.37
CA GLU A 140 -0.15 -0.86 -0.51
C GLU A 140 -1.46 -0.71 -1.30
N ALA A 141 -2.55 -0.29 -0.66
CA ALA A 141 -3.81 -0.03 -1.33
C ALA A 141 -3.69 1.04 -2.42
N VAL A 142 -2.93 2.12 -2.17
CA VAL A 142 -2.65 3.16 -3.18
C VAL A 142 -1.78 2.63 -4.32
N MET A 143 -0.75 1.84 -4.01
CA MET A 143 0.11 1.23 -5.04
C MET A 143 -0.69 0.30 -5.97
N ILE A 144 -1.56 -0.53 -5.40
CA ILE A 144 -2.46 -1.40 -6.16
C ILE A 144 -3.43 -0.56 -7.01
N LEU A 145 -3.99 0.51 -6.44
CA LEU A 145 -4.87 1.40 -7.19
C LEU A 145 -4.12 1.98 -8.41
N ARG A 146 -2.90 2.48 -8.24
CA ARG A 146 -2.09 3.04 -9.33
C ARG A 146 -1.77 2.03 -10.43
N SER A 147 -1.31 0.84 -10.07
CA SER A 147 -0.91 -0.17 -11.07
C SER A 147 -2.09 -0.60 -11.93
N ARG A 148 -3.27 -0.80 -11.32
CA ARG A 148 -4.48 -1.21 -12.06
C ARG A 148 -4.93 -0.20 -13.12
N PHE A 149 -4.71 1.10 -12.90
CA PHE A 149 -5.08 2.13 -13.86
C PHE A 149 -3.96 2.41 -14.89
N LEU A 150 -2.68 2.27 -14.53
CA LEU A 150 -1.57 2.38 -15.48
C LEU A 150 -1.58 1.24 -16.53
N ASP A 151 -1.98 0.03 -16.13
CA ASP A 151 -2.07 -1.12 -17.05
C ASP A 151 -3.23 -0.97 -18.07
N ALA A 152 -4.38 -0.43 -17.65
CA ALA A 152 -5.54 -0.20 -18.51
C ALA A 152 -5.24 0.79 -19.64
N SER A 153 -4.58 1.92 -19.33
CA SER A 153 -4.21 2.93 -20.34
C SER A 153 -3.07 2.48 -21.26
N SER A 154 -2.24 1.52 -20.85
CA SER A 154 -1.11 0.99 -21.64
C SER A 154 -1.55 -0.09 -22.63
N ALA A 155 -2.57 -0.89 -22.30
CA ALA A 155 -3.15 -1.89 -23.20
C ALA A 155 -3.82 -1.26 -24.43
N SER A 156 -4.42 -0.06 -24.28
CA SER A 156 -5.07 0.68 -25.37
C SER A 156 -4.07 1.18 -26.44
N LYS A 157 -2.82 1.49 -26.06
CA LYS A 157 -1.76 1.93 -27.01
C LYS A 157 -1.14 0.79 -27.83
N GLY A 158 -1.37 -0.47 -27.45
CA GLY A 158 -0.84 -1.65 -28.15
C GLY A 158 -1.63 -2.08 -29.39
N GLN A 159 -2.75 -1.44 -29.69
CA GLN A 159 -3.66 -1.83 -30.77
C GLN A 159 -3.84 -0.71 -31.83
N MET A 160 -2.80 0.08 -32.08
CA MET A 160 -2.78 1.04 -33.21
C MET A 160 -1.55 0.79 -34.08
N GLY A 161 -1.47 -0.42 -34.66
CA GLY A 161 -0.34 -0.85 -35.50
C GLY A 161 -0.66 -1.94 -36.53
N LYS A 162 -1.95 -2.18 -36.84
CA LYS A 162 -2.36 -3.11 -37.91
C LYS A 162 -3.41 -2.47 -38.81
N ALA A 163 -3.05 -1.38 -39.48
CA ALA A 163 -3.77 -0.94 -40.66
C ALA A 163 -2.81 -0.27 -41.64
N ARG A 164 -2.34 -1.05 -42.63
CA ARG A 164 -2.17 -0.67 -44.05
C ARG A 164 -1.27 -1.68 -44.76
N LYS A 165 -1.88 -2.53 -45.59
CA LYS A 165 -1.40 -2.70 -46.95
C LYS A 165 -2.57 -3.02 -47.87
N THR A 166 -3.15 -1.96 -48.41
CA THR A 166 -3.82 -2.01 -49.71
C THR A 166 -2.74 -2.39 -50.73
N THR A 167 -2.86 -3.55 -51.36
CA THR A 167 -2.12 -3.84 -52.59
C THR A 167 -3.12 -4.08 -53.70
N ALA A 168 -3.15 -3.09 -54.59
CA ALA A 168 -3.65 -3.22 -55.94
C ALA A 168 -3.03 -4.45 -56.62
N ALA A 169 -3.83 -5.07 -57.49
CA ALA A 169 -3.40 -6.12 -58.40
C ALA A 169 -2.22 -5.67 -59.28
N PRO A 170 -1.40 -6.63 -59.73
CA PRO A 170 -1.21 -6.73 -61.17
C PRO A 170 -1.37 -8.15 -61.70
N VAL A 171 -1.64 -8.14 -63.01
CA VAL A 171 -2.01 -9.21 -63.93
C VAL A 171 -0.76 -9.90 -64.51
N LEU A 172 -0.91 -11.19 -64.90
CA LEU A 172 -0.06 -12.06 -65.77
C LEU A 172 1.10 -12.88 -65.13
N ALA A 173 0.94 -14.22 -65.13
CA ALA A 173 1.52 -15.16 -66.13
C ALA A 173 1.88 -16.56 -65.54
N GLU A 174 1.22 -17.60 -66.09
CA GLU A 174 1.69 -18.93 -66.55
C GLU A 174 2.82 -19.71 -65.80
N GLY A 175 2.56 -20.99 -65.49
CA GLY A 175 3.60 -22.06 -65.46
C GLY A 175 3.63 -23.02 -64.24
N PRO A 176 3.58 -24.37 -64.41
CA PRO A 176 3.34 -25.34 -63.32
C PRO A 176 4.58 -26.12 -62.83
N ALA A 177 4.38 -26.90 -61.76
CA ALA A 177 5.19 -28.02 -61.23
C ALA A 177 6.16 -27.71 -60.07
N GLY A 178 6.12 -28.52 -59.00
CA GLY A 178 7.21 -28.59 -58.02
C GLY A 178 6.85 -29.11 -56.64
N ARG A 179 7.12 -30.38 -56.40
CA ARG A 179 6.88 -31.17 -55.19
C ARG A 179 7.85 -30.84 -54.02
N VAL A 180 7.34 -31.01 -52.78
CA VAL A 180 7.98 -31.36 -51.48
C VAL A 180 9.26 -30.63 -51.01
N LYS A 181 9.25 -30.16 -49.76
CA LYS A 181 10.10 -30.73 -48.70
C LYS A 181 9.73 -30.26 -47.29
N GLN A 182 9.45 -31.28 -46.48
CA GLN A 182 9.32 -31.29 -45.02
C GLN A 182 10.71 -31.18 -44.38
N LYS A 183 10.86 -30.36 -43.33
CA LYS A 183 11.93 -30.36 -42.29
C LYS A 183 11.59 -29.21 -41.33
N GLY A 184 11.44 -29.36 -40.03
CA GLY A 184 11.56 -30.50 -39.13
C GLY A 184 11.43 -29.97 -37.69
N LYS A 185 11.26 -30.90 -36.75
CA LYS A 185 11.45 -30.77 -35.29
C LYS A 185 10.31 -30.08 -34.53
N THR A 186 9.26 -30.85 -34.26
CA THR A 186 8.43 -30.69 -33.06
C THR A 186 9.21 -31.28 -31.88
N LEU A 187 9.50 -30.46 -30.86
CA LEU A 187 9.96 -30.94 -29.56
C LEU A 187 8.76 -30.96 -28.58
N PRO A 188 8.68 -31.95 -27.67
CA PRO A 188 7.42 -32.27 -26.98
C PRO A 188 7.39 -31.78 -25.51
N VAL A 189 6.15 -31.74 -24.99
CA VAL A 189 5.69 -31.78 -23.57
C VAL A 189 6.14 -30.60 -22.69
N GLY A 190 5.29 -29.77 -22.10
CA GLY A 190 3.93 -29.97 -21.60
C GLY A 190 3.95 -29.71 -20.09
N PHE A 191 3.06 -28.85 -19.57
CA PHE A 191 2.52 -28.85 -18.20
C PHE A 191 1.55 -27.66 -18.08
N TYR A 192 0.33 -27.85 -18.56
CA TYR A 192 -0.84 -27.14 -18.01
C TYR A 192 -1.73 -28.24 -17.46
N ARG A 193 -1.87 -28.28 -16.14
CA ARG A 193 -3.01 -28.93 -15.51
C ARG A 193 -3.82 -27.81 -14.87
N GLU A 194 -4.88 -27.43 -15.58
CA GLU A 194 -6.00 -26.69 -15.04
C GLU A 194 -6.70 -27.57 -14.01
N ASP A 195 -6.80 -27.08 -12.78
CA ASP A 195 -7.75 -27.58 -11.80
C ASP A 195 -8.90 -26.58 -11.69
N LYS A 196 -10.08 -27.00 -12.16
CA LYS A 196 -11.40 -26.50 -11.76
C LYS A 196 -12.48 -27.46 -12.27
N PRO A 197 -13.68 -27.50 -11.66
CA PRO A 197 -14.07 -27.07 -10.32
C PRO A 197 -14.22 -28.22 -9.31
#